data_AF-A0A967W1W4-F1
#
_entry.id   AF-A0A967W1W4-F1
#
_cell.length_a   1.000
_cell.length_b   1.000
_cell.length_c   1.000
_cell.angle_alpha   90.00
_cell.angle_beta   90.00
_cell.angle_gamma   90.00
#
_symmetry.space_group_name_H-M   'P 1'
#
loop_
_entity.id
_entity.type
_entity.pdbx_description
1 polymer ?
#
loop_
_entity_poly.entity_id
_entity_poly.type
_entity_poly.pdbx_seq_one_letter_code
_entity_poly.pdbx_strand_id
1 'polypeptide(L)'
;MFAINEVFKGIHSDDTIELCFLGGITGEYTVQIANMQYPKLDEKGIYFVKSLPSQYANPLYGWKQGHFLIETDPHGSKEYILTADRQLVTGIRMQEEPPLGLSTGVAIGVKTTDRLQMEKSWTAEEFRQNLRSVLKDMK
;
A
#
# COMPACT_ATOMS: atom_id res chain seq x y z
N MET A 1 -1.12 8.67 14.66
CA MET A 1 -1.02 7.21 14.88
C MET A 1 -1.87 6.50 13.85
N PHE A 2 -1.39 5.35 13.39
CA PHE A 2 -2.10 4.45 12.47
C PHE A 2 -2.58 3.24 13.25
N ALA A 3 -3.80 2.79 13.00
CA ALA A 3 -4.28 1.49 13.48
C ALA A 3 -3.75 0.38 12.58
N ILE A 4 -3.31 -0.72 13.18
CA ILE A 4 -2.84 -1.91 12.48
C ILE A 4 -3.97 -2.94 12.52
N ASN A 5 -4.58 -3.19 11.36
CA ASN A 5 -5.59 -4.23 11.23
C ASN A 5 -4.96 -5.62 11.13
N GLU A 6 -3.79 -5.73 10.48
CA GLU A 6 -3.16 -7.02 10.16
C GLU A 6 -1.68 -6.84 9.79
N VAL A 7 -0.85 -7.80 10.20
CA VAL A 7 0.56 -7.88 9.81
C VAL A 7 0.76 -9.07 8.86
N PHE A 8 1.21 -8.80 7.62
CA PHE A 8 1.46 -9.85 6.62
C PHE A 8 2.87 -10.45 6.71
N LYS A 9 3.88 -9.63 7.06
CA LYS A 9 5.28 -10.04 7.17
C LYS A 9 5.99 -9.22 8.24
N GLY A 10 6.87 -9.86 9.00
CA GLY A 10 7.59 -9.26 10.12
C GLY A 10 6.92 -9.56 11.47
N ILE A 11 7.41 -8.92 12.54
CA ILE A 11 6.89 -9.07 13.90
C ILE A 11 6.58 -7.66 14.41
N HIS A 12 5.31 -7.43 14.75
CA HIS A 12 4.83 -6.24 15.45
C HIS A 12 3.61 -6.67 16.28
N SER A 13 3.59 -6.32 17.57
CA SER A 13 2.59 -6.81 18.51
C SER A 13 1.51 -5.79 18.88
N ASP A 14 1.76 -4.50 18.61
CA ASP A 14 0.84 -3.44 19.01
C ASP A 14 -0.24 -3.21 17.95
N ASP A 15 -1.44 -2.85 18.38
CA ASP A 15 -2.57 -2.54 17.50
C ASP A 15 -2.42 -1.19 16.78
N THR A 16 -1.35 -0.44 17.08
CA THR A 16 -1.08 0.86 16.50
C THR A 16 0.40 1.05 16.22
N ILE A 17 0.69 2.03 15.35
CA ILE A 17 2.04 2.45 15.01
C ILE A 17 2.09 3.96 14.79
N GLU A 18 3.17 4.58 15.25
CA GLU A 18 3.49 5.95 14.91
C GLU A 18 4.52 5.98 13.77
N LEU A 19 4.17 6.71 12.71
CA LEU A 19 5.04 6.91 11.55
C LEU A 19 5.32 8.41 11.43
N CYS A 20 6.59 8.77 11.58
CA CYS A 20 7.04 10.15 11.45
C CYS A 20 7.42 10.44 10.01
N PHE A 21 6.74 11.40 9.39
CA PHE A 21 7.05 11.88 8.04
C PHE A 21 7.71 13.26 8.15
N LEU A 22 8.78 13.49 7.40
CA LEU A 22 9.46 14.78 7.39
C LEU A 22 8.59 15.88 6.74
N GLY A 23 8.68 17.11 7.23
CA GLY A 23 7.87 18.23 6.77
C GLY A 23 6.72 18.54 7.72
N GLY A 24 5.65 19.13 7.20
CA GLY A 24 4.47 19.52 7.98
C GLY A 24 4.18 21.02 7.91
N ILE A 25 3.27 21.47 8.78
CA ILE A 25 2.75 22.83 8.80
C ILE A 25 3.11 23.48 10.14
N THR A 26 3.65 24.69 10.10
CA THR A 26 3.92 25.51 11.29
C THR A 26 3.47 26.95 11.03
N GLY A 27 2.37 27.35 11.68
CA GLY A 27 1.67 28.61 11.37
C GLY A 27 1.26 28.66 9.89
N GLU A 28 1.75 29.67 9.17
CA GLU A 28 1.51 29.87 7.74
C GLU A 28 2.48 29.09 6.83
N TYR A 29 3.52 28.46 7.40
CA TYR A 29 4.56 27.80 6.62
C TYR A 29 4.29 26.31 6.48
N THR A 30 4.35 25.81 5.25
CA THR A 30 4.24 24.39 4.95
C THR A 30 5.53 23.89 4.31
N VAL A 31 6.15 22.89 4.93
CA VAL A 31 7.30 22.17 4.35
C VAL A 31 6.78 20.88 3.73
N GLN A 32 6.89 20.77 2.40
CA GLN A 32 6.55 19.56 1.66
C GLN A 32 7.83 18.93 1.13
N ILE A 33 7.97 17.62 1.34
CA ILE A 33 9.02 16.84 0.68
C ILE A 33 8.48 16.37 -0.66
N ALA A 34 9.16 16.77 -1.75
CA ALA A 34 8.74 16.43 -3.09
C ALA A 34 8.58 14.91 -3.26
N ASN A 35 7.49 14.50 -3.92
CA ASN A 35 7.13 13.10 -4.18
C ASN A 35 6.82 12.25 -2.93
N MET A 36 6.71 12.84 -1.74
CA MET A 36 6.18 12.14 -0.57
C MET A 36 4.66 12.05 -0.63
N GLN A 37 4.15 10.83 -0.71
CA GLN A 37 2.72 10.52 -0.58
C GLN A 37 2.42 10.27 0.89
N TYR A 38 1.68 11.18 1.52
CA TYR A 38 1.19 11.02 2.88
C TYR A 38 -0.14 10.26 2.82
N PRO A 39 -0.33 9.21 3.64
CA PRO A 39 -1.64 8.61 3.83
C PRO A 39 -2.65 9.69 4.27
N LYS A 40 -3.84 9.68 3.70
CA LYS A 40 -4.90 10.62 4.10
C LYS A 40 -5.48 10.22 5.46
N LEU A 41 -6.11 11.20 6.13
CA LEU A 41 -6.95 10.89 7.29
C LEU A 41 -8.04 9.89 6.87
N ASP A 42 -8.29 8.91 7.73
CA ASP A 42 -9.25 7.81 7.53
C ASP A 42 -8.97 6.91 6.32
N GLU A 43 -7.76 6.97 5.76
CA GLU A 43 -7.33 6.09 4.68
C GLU A 43 -7.06 4.67 5.19
N LYS A 44 -7.76 3.69 4.61
CA LYS A 44 -7.45 2.28 4.79
C LYS A 44 -6.55 1.82 3.65
N GLY A 45 -5.43 1.20 3.99
CA GLY A 45 -4.43 0.82 2.99
C GLY A 45 -3.48 -0.27 3.47
N ILE A 46 -2.70 -0.80 2.52
CA ILE A 46 -1.61 -1.74 2.77
C ILE A 46 -0.31 -0.98 2.55
N TYR A 47 0.57 -1.05 3.54
CA TYR A 47 1.80 -0.28 3.61
C TYR A 47 2.99 -1.19 3.88
N PHE A 48 4.13 -0.83 3.31
CA PHE A 48 5.42 -1.47 3.55
C PHE A 48 6.26 -0.51 4.35
N VAL A 49 6.69 -0.93 5.54
CA VAL A 49 7.52 -0.10 6.42
C VAL A 49 8.93 -0.65 6.42
N LYS A 50 9.92 0.19 6.07
CA LYS A 50 11.30 -0.27 5.87
C LYS A 50 11.96 -0.71 7.17
N SER A 51 11.82 0.10 8.22
CA SER A 51 12.27 -0.22 9.57
C SER A 51 11.56 0.72 10.53
N LEU A 52 11.10 0.17 11.65
CA LEU A 52 10.47 0.88 12.76
C LEU A 52 11.47 1.66 13.63
N PRO A 53 12.62 1.10 14.04
CA PRO A 53 13.54 1.80 14.95
C PRO A 53 14.32 2.93 14.27
N SER A 54 14.35 3.00 12.95
CA SER A 54 15.14 3.98 12.21
C SER A 54 14.31 5.20 11.83
N GLN A 55 14.83 6.39 12.09
CA GLN A 55 14.21 7.65 11.66
C GLN A 55 14.54 7.90 10.17
N TYR A 56 13.61 7.57 9.28
CA TYR A 56 13.70 7.93 7.86
C TYR A 56 12.85 9.16 7.57
N ALA A 57 13.24 9.94 6.54
CA ALA A 57 12.44 11.06 6.07
C ALA A 57 11.02 10.63 5.64
N ASN A 58 10.90 9.42 5.11
CA ASN A 58 9.64 8.72 4.91
C ASN A 58 9.81 7.27 5.36
N PRO A 59 9.01 6.80 6.31
CA PRO A 59 9.11 5.45 6.87
C PRO A 59 8.54 4.36 5.96
N LEU A 60 7.72 4.74 4.97
CA LEU A 60 7.14 3.82 4.00
C LEU A 60 8.23 3.39 3.00
N TYR A 61 8.04 2.25 2.34
CA TYR A 61 8.91 1.77 1.26
C TYR A 61 8.11 1.67 -0.04
N GLY A 62 8.70 2.13 -1.15
CA GLY A 62 8.03 2.11 -2.46
C GLY A 62 6.78 2.99 -2.50
N TRP A 63 6.84 4.23 -1.99
CA TRP A 63 5.69 5.08 -1.63
C TRP A 63 4.58 5.21 -2.66
N LYS A 64 4.91 5.15 -3.96
CA LYS A 64 3.90 5.13 -5.02
C LYS A 64 3.52 3.70 -5.43
N GLN A 65 4.50 2.82 -5.59
CA GLN A 65 4.32 1.48 -6.17
C GLN A 65 3.76 0.45 -5.19
N GLY A 66 4.04 0.62 -3.90
CA GLY A 66 3.63 -0.25 -2.79
C GLY A 66 2.52 0.34 -1.94
N HIS A 67 1.92 1.46 -2.36
CA HIS A 67 0.77 2.04 -1.67
C HIS A 67 -0.51 1.50 -2.29
N PHE A 68 -1.16 0.60 -1.56
CA PHE A 68 -2.43 0.03 -1.97
C PHE A 68 -3.55 0.57 -1.07
N LEU A 69 -4.60 1.09 -1.68
CA LEU A 69 -5.78 1.61 -1.02
C LEU A 69 -6.83 0.51 -0.89
N ILE A 70 -7.57 0.52 0.21
CA ILE A 70 -8.74 -0.34 0.41
C ILE A 70 -9.97 0.57 0.40
N GLU A 71 -10.82 0.42 -0.62
CA GLU A 71 -12.08 1.17 -0.72
C GLU A 71 -13.27 0.20 -0.65
N THR A 72 -14.31 0.60 0.07
CA THR A 72 -15.59 -0.12 0.09
C THR A 72 -16.43 0.31 -1.11
N ASP A 73 -17.16 -0.64 -1.73
CA ASP A 73 -18.14 -0.27 -2.75
C ASP A 73 -19.20 0.71 -2.22
N PRO A 74 -19.89 1.43 -3.12
CA PRO A 74 -20.96 2.35 -2.73
C PRO A 74 -22.12 1.69 -1.97
N HIS A 75 -22.24 0.36 -2.02
CA HIS A 75 -23.30 -0.40 -1.35
C HIS A 75 -22.88 -0.92 0.03
N GLY A 76 -21.64 -0.67 0.46
CA GLY A 76 -21.08 -1.12 1.74
C GLY A 76 -20.79 -2.63 1.81
N SER A 77 -20.87 -3.36 0.70
CA SER A 77 -20.95 -4.83 0.72
C SER A 77 -19.59 -5.51 0.56
N LYS A 78 -18.66 -4.89 -0.17
CA LYS A 78 -17.34 -5.46 -0.49
C LYS A 78 -16.27 -4.39 -0.44
N GLU A 79 -15.11 -4.78 0.05
CA GLU A 79 -13.87 -3.98 -0.01
C GLU A 79 -13.03 -4.45 -1.19
N TYR A 80 -12.42 -3.51 -1.91
CA TYR A 80 -11.55 -3.76 -3.06
C TYR A 80 -10.18 -3.12 -2.85
N ILE A 81 -9.18 -3.70 -3.51
CA ILE A 81 -7.81 -3.17 -3.47
C ILE A 81 -7.53 -2.34 -4.72
N LEU A 82 -7.00 -1.14 -4.50
CA LEU A 82 -6.55 -0.24 -5.55
C LEU A 82 -5.08 0.10 -5.38
N THR A 83 -4.42 0.46 -6.46
CA THR A 83 -3.11 1.11 -6.44
C THR A 83 -3.24 2.59 -6.01
N ALA A 84 -2.11 3.25 -5.73
CA ALA A 84 -2.07 4.68 -5.42
C ALA A 84 -2.74 5.55 -6.50
N ASP A 85 -2.59 5.16 -7.78
CA ASP A 85 -3.22 5.83 -8.94
C ASP A 85 -4.67 5.36 -9.17
N ARG A 86 -5.28 4.68 -8.19
CA ARG A 86 -6.68 4.24 -8.17
C ARG A 86 -7.06 3.21 -9.25
N GLN A 87 -6.10 2.46 -9.77
CA GLN A 87 -6.39 1.30 -10.61
C GLN A 87 -6.73 0.07 -9.76
N LEU A 88 -7.74 -0.71 -10.16
CA LEU A 88 -8.18 -1.90 -9.43
C LEU A 88 -7.17 -3.02 -9.57
N VAL A 89 -6.86 -3.73 -8.47
CA VAL A 89 -5.97 -4.88 -8.50
C VAL A 89 -6.74 -6.15 -8.84
N THR A 90 -6.21 -6.92 -9.80
CA THR A 90 -6.80 -8.19 -10.28
C THR A 90 -5.85 -9.38 -10.08
N GLY A 91 -4.63 -9.12 -9.61
CA GLY A 91 -3.65 -10.17 -9.43
C GLY A 91 -2.35 -9.68 -8.84
N ILE A 92 -1.65 -10.56 -8.16
CA ILE A 92 -0.26 -10.40 -7.76
C ILE A 92 0.51 -11.66 -8.15
N ARG A 93 1.77 -11.50 -8.55
CA ARG A 93 2.69 -12.61 -8.78
C ARG A 93 4.09 -12.23 -8.32
N MET A 94 4.86 -13.23 -7.92
CA MET A 94 6.30 -13.05 -7.77
C MET A 94 6.93 -12.79 -9.13
N GLN A 95 7.83 -11.82 -9.15
CA GLN A 95 8.68 -11.57 -10.30
C GLN A 95 10.11 -11.92 -9.87
N GLU A 96 10.66 -12.99 -10.44
CA GLU A 96 12.02 -13.45 -10.13
C GLU A 96 13.08 -12.62 -10.85
N GLU A 97 12.77 -12.16 -12.06
CA GLU A 97 13.69 -11.37 -12.87
C GLU A 97 13.49 -9.86 -12.65
N PRO A 98 14.57 -9.11 -12.36
CA PRO A 98 14.49 -7.67 -12.27
C PRO A 98 14.08 -7.08 -13.63
N PRO A 99 13.21 -6.07 -13.64
CA PRO A 99 12.75 -5.47 -14.89
C PRO A 99 13.88 -4.83 -15.68
N LEU A 100 13.82 -4.95 -17.00
CA LEU A 100 14.74 -4.29 -17.93
C LEU A 100 14.45 -2.78 -18.12
N GLY A 101 13.53 -2.18 -17.35
CA GLY A 101 13.12 -0.78 -17.52
C GLY A 101 12.60 -0.12 -16.25
N LEU A 102 12.39 1.20 -16.33
CA LEU A 102 11.84 2.01 -15.24
C LEU A 102 10.37 1.64 -14.99
N SER A 103 9.97 1.62 -13.71
CA SER A 103 8.56 1.44 -13.34
C SER A 103 7.72 2.61 -13.84
N THR A 104 6.54 2.30 -14.38
CA THR A 104 5.56 3.27 -14.88
C THR A 104 4.50 3.66 -13.84
N GLY A 105 4.62 3.19 -12.60
CA GLY A 105 3.77 3.66 -11.49
C GLY A 105 3.35 2.56 -10.52
N VAL A 106 3.09 1.35 -11.01
CA VAL A 106 2.66 0.20 -10.21
C VAL A 106 3.83 -0.76 -9.99
N ALA A 107 3.89 -1.41 -8.82
CA ALA A 107 4.86 -2.45 -8.55
C ALA A 107 4.76 -3.59 -9.56
N ILE A 108 5.90 -4.10 -10.01
CA ILE A 108 5.96 -5.19 -10.97
C ILE A 108 5.45 -6.47 -10.33
N GLY A 109 4.65 -7.22 -11.08
CA GLY A 109 3.95 -8.39 -10.58
C GLY A 109 2.51 -8.11 -10.13
N VAL A 110 2.13 -6.84 -9.95
CA VAL A 110 0.73 -6.47 -9.76
C VAL A 110 0.04 -6.36 -11.11
N LYS A 111 -1.11 -7.01 -11.26
CA LYS A 111 -2.01 -6.86 -12.40
C LYS A 111 -3.13 -5.90 -12.01
N THR A 112 -3.43 -4.96 -12.90
CA THR A 112 -4.48 -3.98 -12.69
C THR A 112 -5.52 -4.00 -13.81
N THR A 113 -6.70 -3.46 -13.52
CA THR A 113 -7.73 -3.14 -14.51
C THR A 113 -8.29 -1.75 -14.25
N ASP A 114 -9.05 -1.25 -15.22
CA ASP A 114 -9.76 0.02 -15.11
C ASP A 114 -10.86 -0.04 -14.04
N ARG A 115 -11.15 1.09 -13.38
CA ARG A 115 -12.21 1.20 -12.34
C ARG A 115 -13.59 0.78 -12.82
N LEU A 116 -13.84 0.82 -14.13
CA LEU A 116 -15.11 0.38 -14.71
C LEU A 116 -15.31 -1.15 -14.66
N GLN A 117 -14.28 -1.93 -14.33
CA GLN A 117 -14.30 -3.41 -14.31
C GLN A 117 -14.19 -3.95 -12.87
N MET A 118 -14.97 -3.39 -11.94
CA MET A 118 -15.00 -3.83 -10.53
C MET A 118 -15.32 -5.31 -10.38
N GLU A 119 -16.18 -5.86 -11.23
CA GLU A 119 -16.59 -7.26 -11.20
C GLU A 119 -15.43 -8.24 -11.46
N LYS A 120 -14.34 -7.79 -12.09
CA LYS A 120 -13.14 -8.57 -12.36
C LYS A 120 -12.03 -8.33 -11.34
N SER A 121 -12.23 -7.38 -10.43
CA SER A 121 -11.23 -7.02 -9.43
C SER A 121 -11.30 -7.92 -8.21
N TRP A 122 -10.15 -8.07 -7.54
CA TRP A 122 -10.09 -8.78 -6.29
C TRP A 122 -10.69 -7.96 -5.16
N THR A 123 -11.45 -8.64 -4.33
CA THR A 123 -11.80 -8.17 -3.00
C THR A 123 -10.56 -8.07 -2.11
N ALA A 124 -10.65 -7.31 -1.03
CA ALA A 124 -9.60 -7.23 -0.03
C ALA A 124 -9.25 -8.61 0.54
N GLU A 125 -10.25 -9.48 0.73
CA GLU A 125 -10.03 -10.84 1.22
C GLU A 125 -9.26 -11.72 0.23
N GLU A 126 -9.66 -11.70 -1.05
CA GLU A 126 -8.94 -12.44 -2.10
C GLU A 126 -7.49 -11.97 -2.21
N PHE A 127 -7.26 -10.66 -2.13
CA PHE A 127 -5.91 -10.10 -2.13
C PHE A 127 -5.08 -10.60 -0.93
N ARG A 128 -5.64 -10.58 0.28
CA ARG A 128 -4.97 -11.08 1.49
C ARG A 128 -4.55 -12.54 1.36
N GLN A 129 -5.46 -13.39 0.90
CA GLN A 129 -5.21 -14.82 0.75
C GLN A 129 -4.11 -15.09 -0.29
N ASN A 130 -4.17 -14.42 -1.43
CA ASN A 130 -3.14 -14.52 -2.46
C ASN A 130 -1.79 -13.99 -1.99
N LEU A 131 -1.76 -12.86 -1.27
CA LEU A 131 -0.53 -12.27 -0.73
C LEU A 131 0.14 -13.23 0.25
N ARG A 132 -0.65 -13.86 1.13
CA ARG A 132 -0.14 -14.87 2.06
C ARG A 132 0.41 -16.09 1.34
N SER A 133 -0.21 -16.53 0.24
CA SER A 133 0.34 -17.62 -0.57
C SER A 133 1.71 -17.24 -1.14
N VAL A 134 1.80 -16.07 -1.78
CA VAL A 134 3.04 -15.55 -2.36
C VAL A 134 4.15 -15.43 -1.32
N LEU A 135 3.83 -14.94 -0.13
CA LEU A 135 4.81 -14.78 0.95
C LEU A 135 5.31 -16.11 1.53
N LYS A 136 4.53 -17.19 1.46
CA LYS A 136 4.98 -18.53 1.88
C LYS A 136 5.98 -19.14 0.89
N ASP A 137 5.85 -18.79 -0.37
CA ASP A 137 6.75 -19.28 -1.44
C ASP A 137 8.10 -18.54 -1.41
N MET A 138 8.18 -17.38 -0.76
CA MET A 138 9.42 -16.68 -0.44
C MET A 138 10.18 -17.39 0.70
N LYS A 139 10.98 -18.40 0.36
CA LYS A 139 11.99 -18.98 1.25
C LYS A 139 13.23 -18.10 1.37
#